data_AF-A0A6I5QMQ7-F1
#
_entry.id   AF-A0A6I5QMQ7-F1
#
_cell.length_a   1.000
_cell.length_b   1.000
_cell.length_c   1.000
_cell.angle_alpha   90.00
_cell.angle_beta   90.00
_cell.angle_gamma   90.00
#
_symmetry.space_group_name_H-M   'P 1'
#
loop_
_entity.id
_entity.type
_entity.pdbx_description
1 polymer ?
#
loop_
_entity_poly.entity_id
_entity_poly.type
_entity_poly.pdbx_seq_one_letter_code
_entity_poly.pdbx_strand_id
1 'polypeptide(L)'
;MEGHLKEGQGWRLGWNPDATDFKGLVGGDRWAVEMTAAEFADFCRLSLQLANTLQALSAELMDEERLVCEQETDRIWVEVEGYPHQYSLRFILLTGRNAEGGWPAAVTPELVKGISLHPI
;
A
#
# COMPACT_ATOMS: atom_id res chain seq x y z
N MET A 1 -4.67 -5.68 -23.17
CA MET A 1 -4.62 -4.23 -22.90
C MET A 1 -3.25 -3.98 -22.28
N GLU A 2 -2.45 -3.06 -22.81
CA GLU A 2 -1.06 -2.90 -22.33
C GLU A 2 -1.02 -2.64 -20.82
N GLY A 3 -0.15 -3.36 -20.12
CA GLY A 3 0.05 -3.17 -18.68
C GLY A 3 0.64 -1.78 -18.39
N HIS A 4 0.28 -1.21 -17.25
CA HIS A 4 0.77 0.10 -16.81
C HIS A 4 1.63 -0.02 -15.56
N LEU A 5 2.79 0.65 -15.60
CA LEU A 5 3.70 0.80 -14.47
C LEU A 5 3.77 2.27 -14.08
N LYS A 6 3.52 2.57 -12.81
CA LYS A 6 3.77 3.86 -12.19
C LYS A 6 4.92 3.70 -11.20
N GLU A 7 5.80 4.68 -11.14
CA GLU A 7 6.94 4.67 -10.23
C GLU A 7 7.24 6.09 -9.76
N GLY A 8 7.87 6.18 -8.60
CA GLY A 8 8.40 7.40 -8.02
C GLY A 8 9.59 7.05 -7.13
N GLN A 9 10.03 7.97 -6.27
CA GLN A 9 11.21 7.72 -5.46
C GLN A 9 10.89 6.66 -4.40
N GLY A 10 11.52 5.48 -4.50
CA GLY A 10 11.36 4.42 -3.50
C GLY A 10 10.11 3.56 -3.66
N TRP A 11 9.29 3.75 -4.70
CA TRP A 11 8.08 2.95 -4.91
C TRP A 11 7.76 2.68 -6.38
N ARG A 12 7.05 1.57 -6.62
CA ARG A 12 6.45 1.23 -7.91
C ARG A 12 5.10 0.52 -7.73
N LEU A 13 4.17 0.79 -8.63
CA LEU A 13 2.83 0.18 -8.74
C LEU A 13 2.59 -0.23 -10.19
N GLY A 14 2.47 -1.53 -10.42
CA GLY A 14 2.21 -2.11 -11.74
C GLY A 14 0.87 -2.82 -11.81
N TRP A 15 0.28 -2.82 -13.00
CA TRP A 15 -0.88 -3.64 -13.32
C TRP A 15 -0.76 -4.20 -14.74
N ASN A 16 -0.96 -5.51 -14.88
CA ASN A 16 -1.02 -6.20 -16.15
C ASN A 16 -2.34 -6.98 -16.25
N PRO A 17 -3.34 -6.47 -17.00
CA PRO A 17 -4.64 -7.14 -17.11
C PRO A 17 -4.55 -8.45 -17.90
N ASP A 18 -3.52 -8.61 -18.74
CA ASP A 18 -3.32 -9.78 -19.61
C ASP A 18 -2.56 -10.91 -18.89
N ALA A 19 -2.00 -10.66 -17.70
CA ALA A 19 -1.37 -11.71 -16.87
C ALA A 19 -2.42 -12.73 -16.37
N THR A 20 -2.05 -14.01 -16.31
CA THR A 20 -2.97 -15.09 -15.91
C THR A 20 -3.29 -15.02 -14.41
N ASP A 21 -2.27 -15.08 -13.56
CA ASP A 21 -2.44 -15.26 -12.11
C ASP A 21 -2.12 -13.99 -11.32
N PHE A 22 -0.95 -13.40 -11.55
CA PHE A 22 -0.47 -12.22 -10.83
C PHE A 22 -0.57 -10.99 -11.71
N LYS A 23 -1.63 -10.21 -11.49
CA LYS A 23 -1.95 -9.02 -12.30
C LYS A 23 -1.40 -7.73 -11.67
N GLY A 24 -1.25 -7.68 -10.36
CA GLY A 24 -0.73 -6.51 -9.65
C GLY A 24 0.76 -6.63 -9.35
N LEU A 25 1.44 -5.50 -9.21
CA LEU A 25 2.82 -5.44 -8.74
C LEU A 25 2.98 -4.25 -7.79
N VAL A 26 3.62 -4.49 -6.65
CA VAL A 26 4.08 -3.42 -5.76
C VAL A 26 5.57 -3.61 -5.50
N GLY A 27 6.30 -2.53 -5.26
CA GLY A 27 7.72 -2.65 -4.93
C GLY A 27 8.33 -1.39 -4.35
N GLY A 28 9.52 -1.58 -3.78
CA GLY A 28 10.43 -0.51 -3.40
C GLY A 28 11.66 -0.47 -4.31
N ASP A 29 12.74 0.16 -3.85
CA ASP A 29 13.98 0.25 -4.64
C ASP A 29 14.64 -1.11 -4.89
N ARG A 30 14.62 -1.99 -3.89
CA ARG A 30 15.40 -3.24 -3.86
C ARG A 30 14.56 -4.50 -3.91
N TRP A 31 13.24 -4.36 -4.00
CA TRP A 31 12.31 -5.47 -3.95
C TRP A 31 11.05 -5.13 -4.75
N ALA A 32 10.40 -6.17 -5.27
CA ALA A 32 9.06 -6.10 -5.82
C ALA A 32 8.37 -7.44 -5.58
N VAL A 33 7.05 -7.40 -5.42
CA VAL A 33 6.21 -8.58 -5.31
C VAL A 33 5.03 -8.44 -6.26
N GLU A 34 4.74 -9.53 -6.98
CA GLU A 34 3.54 -9.64 -7.78
C GLU A 34 2.38 -10.13 -6.90
N MET A 35 1.19 -9.62 -7.17
CA MET A 35 -0.04 -9.89 -6.42
C MET A 35 -1.11 -10.38 -7.38
N THR A 36 -1.97 -11.28 -6.92
CA THR A 36 -3.21 -11.58 -7.62
C THR A 36 -4.08 -10.33 -7.74
N ALA A 37 -5.05 -10.35 -8.65
CA ALA A 37 -6.00 -9.24 -8.81
C ALA A 37 -6.71 -8.89 -7.49
N ALA A 38 -7.10 -9.91 -6.70
CA ALA A 38 -7.80 -9.74 -5.44
C ALA A 38 -6.89 -9.18 -4.35
N GLU A 39 -5.65 -9.69 -4.21
CA GLU A 39 -4.67 -9.15 -3.26
C GLU A 39 -4.33 -7.68 -3.56
N PHE A 40 -4.15 -7.34 -4.83
CA PHE A 40 -3.85 -5.96 -5.24
C PHE A 40 -5.03 -5.02 -4.97
N ALA A 41 -6.26 -5.46 -5.26
CA ALA A 41 -7.47 -4.69 -4.96
C ALA A 41 -7.64 -4.46 -3.45
N ASP A 42 -7.44 -5.50 -2.63
CA ASP A 42 -7.48 -5.39 -1.18
C ASP A 42 -6.35 -4.47 -0.65
N PHE A 43 -5.12 -4.60 -1.18
CA PHE A 43 -4.00 -3.72 -0.84
C PHE A 43 -4.33 -2.25 -1.09
N CYS A 44 -4.81 -1.90 -2.28
CA CYS A 44 -5.14 -0.52 -2.63
C CYS A 44 -6.27 0.02 -1.76
N ARG A 45 -7.35 -0.75 -1.57
CA ARG A 45 -8.49 -0.35 -0.74
C ARG A 45 -8.07 -0.10 0.71
N LEU A 46 -7.38 -1.06 1.33
CA LEU A 46 -6.96 -0.95 2.73
C LEU A 46 -5.96 0.18 2.95
N SER A 47 -4.99 0.36 2.04
CA SER A 47 -4.01 1.45 2.11
C SER A 47 -4.68 2.82 2.09
N LEU A 48 -5.68 3.02 1.22
CA LEU A 48 -6.45 4.27 1.17
C LEU A 48 -7.32 4.46 2.40
N GLN A 49 -7.96 3.40 2.90
CA GLN A 49 -8.77 3.47 4.12
C GLN A 49 -7.91 3.87 5.32
N LEU A 50 -6.75 3.24 5.52
CA LEU A 50 -5.82 3.56 6.60
C LEU A 50 -5.27 4.99 6.49
N ALA A 51 -4.86 5.42 5.29
CA ALA A 51 -4.39 6.79 5.08
C ALA A 51 -5.47 7.83 5.41
N ASN A 52 -6.72 7.57 5.00
CA ASN A 52 -7.85 8.44 5.32
C ASN A 52 -8.18 8.44 6.82
N THR A 53 -8.11 7.28 7.48
CA THR A 53 -8.30 7.18 8.93
C THR A 53 -7.26 8.00 9.67
N LEU A 54 -5.98 7.88 9.30
CA LEU A 54 -4.90 8.62 9.93
C LEU A 54 -5.06 10.14 9.75
N GLN A 55 -5.48 10.57 8.56
CA GLN A 55 -5.75 11.98 8.27
C GLN A 55 -6.98 12.50 9.05
N ALA A 56 -8.02 11.69 9.24
CA ALA A 56 -9.19 12.08 10.02
C ALA A 56 -8.88 12.22 11.51
N LEU A 57 -7.99 11.35 12.04
CA LEU A 57 -7.54 11.44 13.42
C LEU A 57 -6.63 12.65 13.66
N SER A 58 -5.97 13.19 12.63
CA SER A 58 -4.99 14.28 12.79
C SER A 58 -5.54 15.54 13.47
N ALA A 59 -6.85 15.78 13.40
CA ALA A 59 -7.48 16.95 14.01
C ALA A 59 -7.62 16.83 15.55
N GLU A 60 -7.55 15.62 16.08
CA GLU A 60 -7.82 15.31 17.49
C GLU A 60 -6.56 14.93 18.27
N LEU A 61 -5.40 14.87 17.60
CA LEU A 61 -4.13 14.40 18.18
C LEU A 61 -3.21 15.57 18.52
N MET A 62 -2.36 15.35 19.52
CA MET A 62 -1.20 16.21 19.73
C MET A 62 -0.10 15.87 18.71
N ASP A 63 0.73 16.85 18.35
CA ASP A 63 1.79 16.69 17.34
C ASP A 63 2.79 15.57 17.69
N GLU A 64 2.97 15.29 18.98
CA GLU A 64 3.88 14.26 19.49
C GLU A 64 3.28 12.84 19.49
N GLU A 65 2.01 12.67 19.13
CA GLU A 65 1.32 11.40 19.24
C GLU A 65 1.58 10.49 18.03
N ARG A 66 2.29 9.38 18.27
CA ARG A 66 2.55 8.33 17.29
C ARG A 66 1.41 7.32 17.30
N LEU A 67 0.92 7.00 16.11
CA LEU A 67 -0.16 6.05 15.89
C LEU A 67 0.30 4.79 15.17
N VAL A 68 -0.43 3.71 15.43
CA VAL A 68 -0.42 2.49 14.64
C VAL A 68 -1.88 2.19 14.28
N CYS A 69 -2.15 1.98 13.01
CA CYS A 69 -3.47 1.57 12.53
C CYS A 69 -3.29 0.41 11.56
N GLU A 70 -4.04 -0.67 11.77
CA GLU A 70 -3.99 -1.87 10.93
C GLU A 70 -5.38 -2.27 10.46
N GLN A 71 -5.42 -2.90 9.29
CA GLN A 71 -6.61 -3.55 8.76
C GLN A 71 -6.20 -4.80 8.00
N GLU A 72 -7.09 -5.79 7.95
CA GLU A 72 -6.85 -7.03 7.25
C GLU A 72 -8.07 -7.57 6.51
N THR A 73 -7.79 -8.51 5.62
CA THR A 73 -8.74 -9.43 4.99
C THR A 73 -8.16 -10.83 5.09
N ASP A 74 -8.88 -11.84 4.62
CA ASP A 74 -8.34 -13.20 4.50
C ASP A 74 -7.09 -13.30 3.59
N ARG A 75 -6.76 -12.26 2.80
CA ARG A 75 -5.66 -12.26 1.81
C ARG A 75 -4.45 -11.42 2.21
N ILE A 76 -4.68 -10.33 2.92
CA ILE A 76 -3.64 -9.33 3.20
C ILE A 76 -3.92 -8.61 4.51
N TRP A 77 -2.86 -8.40 5.27
CA TRP A 77 -2.80 -7.47 6.39
C TRP A 77 -2.02 -6.22 5.95
N VAL A 78 -2.49 -5.04 6.31
CA VAL A 78 -1.87 -3.75 6.00
C VAL A 78 -1.87 -2.88 7.24
N GLU A 79 -0.78 -2.15 7.46
CA GLU A 79 -0.62 -1.28 8.62
C GLU A 79 0.08 0.02 8.24
N VAL A 80 -0.34 1.10 8.89
CA VAL A 80 0.37 2.38 8.90
C VAL A 80 0.86 2.69 10.30
N GLU A 81 2.10 3.15 10.40
CA GLU A 81 2.74 3.49 11.67
C GLU A 81 3.52 4.80 11.55
N GLY A 82 3.25 5.75 12.45
CA GLY A 82 3.93 7.03 12.52
C GLY A 82 3.01 8.17 12.95
N TYR A 83 3.22 9.34 12.36
CA TYR A 83 2.42 10.54 12.59
C TYR A 83 1.49 10.79 11.40
N PRO A 84 0.38 11.53 11.55
CA PRO A 84 -0.53 11.81 10.44
C PRO A 84 0.14 12.42 9.20
N HIS A 85 1.18 13.23 9.40
CA HIS A 85 1.97 13.86 8.34
C HIS A 85 3.21 13.06 7.92
N GLN A 86 3.55 11.97 8.61
CA GLN A 86 4.75 11.18 8.38
C GLN A 86 4.60 9.75 8.93
N TYR A 87 4.15 8.82 8.08
CA TYR A 87 3.90 7.42 8.48
C TYR A 87 4.45 6.42 7.47
N SER A 88 5.00 5.33 7.99
CA SER A 88 5.35 4.15 7.20
C SER A 88 4.12 3.33 6.85
N LEU A 89 4.21 2.51 5.80
CA LEU A 89 3.18 1.53 5.42
C LEU A 89 3.82 0.16 5.28
N ARG A 90 3.23 -0.86 5.90
CA ARG A 90 3.63 -2.27 5.81
C ARG A 90 2.47 -3.11 5.30
N PHE A 91 2.79 -4.23 4.67
CA PHE A 91 1.80 -5.25 4.35
C PHE A 91 2.38 -6.66 4.50
N ILE A 92 1.49 -7.62 4.74
CA ILE A 92 1.78 -9.05 4.75
C ILE A 92 0.72 -9.75 3.90
N LEU A 93 1.14 -10.44 2.83
CA LEU A 93 0.27 -11.36 2.09
C LEU A 93 0.07 -12.64 2.91
N LEU A 94 -1.19 -12.98 3.13
CA LEU A 94 -1.62 -14.12 3.95
C LEU A 94 -1.95 -15.36 3.09
N THR A 95 -1.98 -15.19 1.77
CA THR A 95 -2.28 -16.22 0.79
C THR A 95 -1.14 -16.44 -0.21
N GLY A 96 -1.17 -17.61 -0.88
CA GLY A 96 -0.24 -17.94 -1.95
C GLY A 96 1.18 -18.21 -1.43
N ARG A 97 2.18 -17.54 -2.02
CA ARG A 97 3.59 -17.72 -1.62
C ARG A 97 3.96 -17.02 -0.33
N ASN A 98 3.07 -16.16 0.17
CA ASN A 98 3.26 -15.17 1.25
C ASN A 98 4.46 -14.24 1.01
N ALA A 99 4.30 -12.98 1.37
CA ALA A 99 5.36 -11.98 1.25
C ALA A 99 5.08 -10.85 2.23
N GLU A 100 6.14 -10.27 2.76
CA GLU A 100 6.09 -9.05 3.53
C GLU A 100 6.82 -7.96 2.78
N GLY A 101 6.28 -6.75 2.83
CA GLY A 101 6.92 -5.58 2.28
C GLY A 101 6.48 -4.33 3.01
N GLY A 102 7.21 -3.25 2.78
CA GLY A 102 6.89 -1.97 3.38
C GLY A 102 7.68 -0.83 2.80
N TRP A 103 7.16 0.36 3.03
CA TRP A 103 7.74 1.62 2.60
C TRP A 103 7.98 2.52 3.81
N PRO A 104 9.14 3.20 3.84
CA PRO A 104 9.43 4.15 4.90
C PRO A 104 8.54 5.39 4.76
N ALA A 105 8.41 6.15 5.85
CA ALA A 105 7.54 7.32 5.89
C ALA A 105 7.84 8.40 4.84
N ALA A 106 9.08 8.49 4.36
CA ALA A 106 9.47 9.41 3.29
C ALA A 106 8.86 9.05 1.92
N VAL A 107 8.41 7.80 1.73
CA VAL A 107 7.93 7.26 0.45
C VAL A 107 6.40 7.10 0.46
N THR A 108 5.83 6.73 1.61
CA THR A 108 4.41 6.40 1.75
C THR A 108 3.44 7.44 1.16
N PRO A 109 3.62 8.76 1.35
CA PRO A 109 2.66 9.73 0.82
C PRO A 109 2.57 9.72 -0.71
N GLU A 110 3.70 9.53 -1.40
CA GLU A 110 3.72 9.46 -2.87
C GLU A 110 3.12 8.14 -3.36
N LEU A 111 3.42 7.03 -2.69
CA LEU A 111 2.81 5.73 -2.97
C LEU A 111 1.28 5.78 -2.83
N VAL A 112 0.75 6.31 -1.73
CA VAL A 112 -0.70 6.43 -1.48
C VAL A 112 -1.37 7.27 -2.55
N LYS A 113 -0.72 8.34 -3.01
CA LYS A 113 -1.17 9.13 -4.17
C LYS A 113 -1.13 8.31 -5.46
N GLY A 114 -0.11 7.49 -5.67
CA GLY A 114 -0.03 6.55 -6.79
C GLY A 114 -1.20 5.57 -6.81
N ILE A 115 -1.59 5.05 -5.64
CA ILE A 115 -2.74 4.15 -5.44
C ILE A 115 -4.05 4.87 -5.77
N SER A 116 -4.29 6.09 -5.26
CA SER A 116 -5.55 6.81 -5.48
C SER A 116 -5.79 7.18 -6.96
N LEU A 117 -4.71 7.33 -7.73
CA LEU A 117 -4.75 7.59 -9.17
C LEU A 117 -4.88 6.31 -10.00
N HIS A 118 -4.88 5.13 -9.38
CA HIS A 118 -5.03 3.85 -10.03
C HIS A 118 -6.50 3.42 -9.95
N PRO A 119 -7.28 3.51 -11.04
CA PRO A 119 -8.62 2.94 -11.03
C PRO A 119 -8.48 1.42 -10.94
N ILE A 120 -8.99 0.84 -9.84
CA ILE A 120 -9.19 -0.60 -9.68
C ILE A 120 -10.48 -0.98 -10.40
#